data_AF-A0A2N1RD47-F1
#
_entry.id   AF-A0A2N1RD47-F1
#
_cell.length_a   1.000
_cell.length_b   1.000
_cell.length_c   1.000
_cell.angle_alpha   90.00
_cell.angle_beta   90.00
_cell.angle_gamma   90.00
#
_symmetry.space_group_name_H-M   'P 1'
#
loop_
_entity.id
_entity.type
_entity.pdbx_description
1 polymer ?
#
loop_
_entity_poly.entity_id
_entity_poly.type
_entity_poly.pdbx_seq_one_letter_code
_entity_poly.pdbx_strand_id
1 'polypeptide(L)'
;MLDKPIVLQVKPAEMASFGKYSISSSWVGGAAGTTDDRWKVAPSSVKIVSNPADKNMLRAVKGITNANWAPWNARNPENPL
;
A
#
# COMPACT_ATOMS: atom_id res chain seq x y z
N MET A 1 8.36 -6.73 -10.07
CA MET A 1 8.75 -6.94 -8.66
C MET A 1 9.34 -5.63 -8.15
N LEU A 2 9.35 -5.38 -6.83
CA LEU A 2 10.13 -4.27 -6.27
C LEU A 2 11.63 -4.52 -6.55
N ASP A 3 12.36 -3.48 -6.95
CA ASP A 3 13.81 -3.60 -7.25
C ASP A 3 14.63 -4.01 -6.03
N LYS A 4 14.14 -3.70 -4.82
CA LYS A 4 14.72 -4.12 -3.55
C LYS A 4 13.64 -4.63 -2.61
N PRO A 5 13.93 -5.69 -1.83
CA PRO A 5 13.02 -6.14 -0.79
C PRO A 5 12.88 -5.06 0.28
N ILE A 6 11.67 -4.93 0.83
CA ILE A 6 11.38 -4.00 1.93
C ILE A 6 11.36 -4.81 3.21
N VAL A 7 12.21 -4.41 4.15
CA VAL A 7 12.36 -5.09 5.44
C VAL A 7 11.66 -4.26 6.52
N LEU A 8 10.73 -4.89 7.24
CA LEU A 8 10.04 -4.28 8.37
C LEU A 8 10.51 -4.95 9.65
N GLN A 9 11.14 -4.17 10.54
CA GLN A 9 11.49 -4.65 11.88
C GLN A 9 10.31 -4.41 12.82
N VAL A 10 9.76 -5.50 13.37
CA VAL A 10 8.69 -5.45 14.36
C VAL A 10 9.32 -5.46 15.75
N LYS A 11 9.09 -4.40 16.52
CA LYS A 11 9.57 -4.31 17.91
C LYS A 11 8.59 -5.01 18.86
N PRO A 12 9.07 -5.52 20.01
CA PRO A 12 8.20 -6.14 21.01
C PRO A 12 7.05 -5.21 21.38
N ALA A 13 5.82 -5.74 21.33
CA ALA A 13 4.59 -5.03 21.66
C ALA A 13 4.28 -3.76 20.82
N GLU A 14 4.94 -3.54 19.68
CA GLU A 14 4.63 -2.44 18.77
C GLU A 14 3.87 -2.91 17.53
N MET A 15 3.03 -2.02 16.97
CA MET A 15 2.43 -2.23 15.66
C MET A 15 3.27 -1.58 14.57
N ALA A 16 3.48 -2.32 13.48
CA ALA A 16 4.20 -1.86 12.32
C ALA A 16 3.39 -2.10 11.05
N SER A 17 3.63 -1.28 10.02
CA SER A 17 2.97 -1.37 8.72
C SER A 17 4.01 -1.17 7.63
N PHE A 18 3.84 -1.82 6.48
CA PHE A 18 4.69 -1.58 5.32
C PHE A 18 4.44 -0.22 4.66
N GLY A 19 3.41 0.52 5.09
CA GLY A 19 2.97 1.79 4.54
C GLY A 19 2.06 1.59 3.33
N LYS A 20 2.12 2.54 2.40
CA LYS A 20 1.32 2.53 1.16
C LYS A 20 2.19 2.18 -0.04
N TYR A 21 1.70 1.28 -0.87
CA TYR A 21 2.27 1.02 -2.21
C TYR A 21 1.17 1.19 -3.24
N SER A 22 1.51 1.84 -4.34
CA SER A 22 0.61 2.02 -5.46
C SER A 22 1.35 1.66 -6.73
N ILE A 23 0.72 0.79 -7.53
CA ILE A 23 1.20 0.45 -8.86
C ILE A 23 0.42 1.34 -9.82
N SER A 24 1.12 2.22 -10.52
CA SER A 24 0.56 2.95 -11.66
C SER A 24 1.12 2.39 -12.95
N SER A 25 0.31 2.41 -13.99
CA SER A 25 0.69 1.98 -15.33
C SER A 25 -0.19 2.68 -16.36
N SER A 26 0.24 2.71 -17.61
CA SER A 26 -0.54 3.17 -18.74
C SER A 26 -0.74 2.04 -19.77
N TRP A 27 -1.88 2.09 -20.46
CA TRP A 27 -2.13 1.27 -21.64
C TRP A 27 -1.24 1.72 -22.82
N VAL A 28 -0.91 0.84 -23.75
CA VAL A 28 -0.13 1.15 -24.97
C VAL A 28 -0.81 2.24 -25.80
N GLY A 29 -2.14 2.20 -25.92
CA GLY A 29 -2.92 3.25 -26.58
C GLY A 29 -4.30 3.48 -25.98
N GLY A 30 -4.82 2.54 -25.20
CA GLY A 30 -6.13 2.63 -24.56
C GLY A 30 -7.26 2.84 -25.57
N ALA A 31 -8.22 3.70 -25.21
CA ALA A 31 -9.41 3.94 -26.01
C ALA A 31 -9.12 4.52 -27.41
N ALA A 32 -8.05 5.31 -27.56
CA ALA A 32 -7.67 5.94 -28.82
C ALA A 32 -6.68 5.10 -29.65
N GLY A 33 -6.22 3.95 -29.14
CA GLY A 33 -5.30 3.07 -29.87
C GLY A 33 -5.98 2.38 -31.05
N THR A 34 -5.20 2.12 -32.10
CA THR A 34 -5.66 1.52 -33.37
C THR A 34 -5.20 0.08 -33.58
N THR A 35 -4.35 -0.45 -32.69
CA THR A 35 -3.84 -1.82 -32.74
C THR A 35 -4.56 -2.72 -31.74
N ASP A 36 -4.54 -4.03 -31.97
CA ASP A 36 -5.11 -5.02 -31.05
C ASP A 36 -4.47 -4.96 -29.66
N ASP A 37 -3.19 -4.57 -29.62
CA ASP A 37 -2.39 -4.45 -28.39
C ASP A 37 -2.64 -3.17 -27.59
N ARG A 38 -3.56 -2.30 -28.02
CA ARG A 38 -3.81 -1.00 -27.36
C ARG A 38 -4.19 -1.09 -25.89
N TRP A 39 -4.84 -2.18 -25.49
CA TRP A 39 -5.21 -2.49 -24.11
C TRP A 39 -4.17 -3.37 -23.40
N LYS A 40 -2.98 -3.54 -23.95
CA LYS A 40 -1.85 -4.07 -23.16
C LYS A 40 -1.29 -2.94 -22.31
N VAL A 41 -0.79 -3.30 -21.13
CA VAL A 41 0.02 -2.39 -20.31
C VAL A 41 1.35 -2.15 -21.02
N ALA A 42 1.74 -0.88 -21.16
CA ALA A 42 3.08 -0.53 -21.64
C ALA A 42 4.10 -0.84 -20.52
N PRO A 43 5.01 -1.82 -20.67
CA PRO A 43 5.83 -2.28 -19.56
C PRO A 43 6.73 -1.18 -18.96
N SER A 44 7.25 -0.27 -19.79
CA SER A 44 8.05 0.87 -19.37
C SER A 44 7.28 1.94 -18.58
N SER A 45 5.95 1.90 -18.59
CA SER A 45 5.10 2.84 -17.85
C SER A 45 4.84 2.41 -16.40
N VAL A 46 5.15 1.16 -16.06
CA VAL A 46 4.89 0.62 -14.73
C VAL A 46 5.76 1.35 -13.73
N LYS A 47 5.13 2.06 -12.80
CA LYS A 47 5.79 2.74 -11.68
C LYS A 47 5.21 2.25 -10.38
N ILE A 48 6.09 1.91 -9.45
CA ILE A 48 5.70 1.57 -8.09
C ILE A 48 6.00 2.79 -7.23
N VAL A 49 4.97 3.44 -6.73
CA VAL A 49 5.09 4.54 -5.76
C VAL A 49 4.96 3.95 -4.36
N SER A 50 6.01 4.06 -3.56
CA SER A 50 6.01 3.65 -2.16
C SER A 50 6.01 4.85 -1.23
N ASN A 51 5.14 4.84 -0.23
CA ASN A 51 5.27 5.67 0.96
C ASN A 51 5.30 4.78 2.22
N PRO A 52 6.49 4.28 2.61
CA PRO A 52 6.64 3.43 3.79
C PRO A 52 6.32 4.14 5.11
N ALA A 53 6.37 5.48 5.11
CA ALA A 53 6.02 6.29 6.27
C ALA A 53 4.51 6.49 6.43
N ASP A 54 3.69 6.07 5.44
CA ASP A 54 2.24 6.18 5.51
C ASP A 54 1.68 5.36 6.69
N LYS A 55 0.93 6.03 7.57
CA LYS A 55 0.33 5.45 8.77
C LYS A 55 -1.17 5.17 8.62
N ASN A 56 -1.79 5.44 7.47
CA ASN A 56 -3.23 5.34 7.29
C ASN A 56 -3.79 3.96 7.61
N MET A 57 -3.04 2.88 7.33
CA MET A 57 -3.45 1.53 7.72
C MET A 57 -3.56 1.39 9.24
N LEU A 58 -2.56 1.88 9.99
CA LEU A 58 -2.60 1.88 11.46
C LEU A 58 -3.77 2.74 11.96
N ARG A 59 -3.99 3.91 11.36
CA ARG A 59 -5.12 4.78 11.71
C ARG A 59 -6.49 4.13 11.44
N ALA A 60 -6.64 3.44 10.31
CA ALA A 60 -7.86 2.72 9.92
C ALA A 60 -8.16 1.56 10.87
N VAL A 61 -7.14 0.76 11.22
CA VAL A 61 -7.27 -0.33 12.21
C VAL A 61 -7.76 0.22 13.55
N LYS A 62 -7.30 1.40 13.97
CA LYS A 62 -7.74 2.03 15.22
C LYS A 62 -9.21 2.43 15.23
N GLY A 63 -9.81 2.63 14.05
CA GLY A 63 -11.25 2.82 13.90
C GLY A 63 -12.09 1.55 14.12
N ILE A 64 -11.47 0.36 14.18
CA ILE A 64 -12.17 -0.90 14.39
C ILE A 64 -12.36 -1.14 15.89
N THR A 65 -13.60 -1.05 16.38
CA THR A 65 -13.91 -1.01 17.82
C THR A 65 -14.26 -2.37 18.46
N ASN A 66 -14.08 -3.49 17.75
CA ASN A 66 -14.44 -4.80 18.29
C ASN A 66 -13.42 -5.33 19.33
N ALA A 67 -13.84 -6.30 20.16
CA ALA A 67 -13.03 -6.86 21.23
C ALA A 67 -11.73 -7.54 20.76
N ASN A 68 -11.74 -8.14 19.56
CA ASN A 68 -10.56 -8.81 19.00
C ASN A 68 -9.44 -7.82 18.65
N TRP A 69 -9.79 -6.58 18.30
CA TRP A 69 -8.84 -5.52 17.97
C TRP A 69 -8.42 -4.68 19.18
N ALA A 70 -9.08 -4.81 20.34
CA ALA A 70 -8.77 -4.01 21.52
C ALA A 70 -7.30 -4.10 21.98
N PRO A 71 -6.65 -5.29 22.05
CA PRO A 71 -5.23 -5.39 22.43
C PRO A 71 -4.29 -4.72 21.42
N TRP A 72 -4.67 -4.70 20.14
CA TRP A 72 -3.90 -4.07 19.06
C TRP A 72 -4.06 -2.56 19.09
N ASN A 73 -5.30 -2.06 19.23
CA ASN A 73 -5.59 -0.62 19.33
C ASN A 73 -4.90 0.03 20.54
N ALA A 74 -4.77 -0.69 21.65
CA ALA A 74 -4.04 -0.22 22.83
C ALA A 74 -2.53 0.01 22.57
N ARG A 75 -1.94 -0.72 21.61
CA ARG A 75 -0.51 -0.63 21.26
C ARG A 75 -0.24 0.25 20.05
N ASN A 76 -1.30 0.64 19.33
CA ASN A 76 -1.20 1.47 18.15
C ASN A 76 -0.96 2.93 18.56
N PRO A 77 0.19 3.55 18.20
CA PRO A 77 0.52 4.91 18.62
C PRO A 77 -0.28 5.97 17.85
N GLU A 78 -0.89 5.62 16.73
CA GLU A 78 -1.53 6.58 15.83
C GLU A 78 -2.91 7.00 16.34
N ASN A 79 -3.44 8.12 15.85
CA ASN A 79 -4.84 8.51 16.08
C ASN A 79 -5.75 7.91 14.99
N PRO A 80 -7.04 7.61 15.28
CA PRO A 80 -7.98 7.16 14.26
C PRO A 80 -8.06 8.15 13.08
N LEU A 81 -8.52 7.65 11.93
CA LEU A 81 -8.67 8.45 10.71
C LEU A 81 -9.65 9.61 10.90
#